data_AF-D4D5J3-F1
#
_entry.id   AF-D4D5J3-F1
#
_cell.length_a   1.000
_cell.length_b   1.000
_cell.length_c   1.000
_cell.angle_alpha   90.00
_cell.angle_beta   90.00
_cell.angle_gamma   90.00
#
_symmetry.space_group_name_H-M   'P 1'
#
loop_
_entity.id
_entity.type
_entity.pdbx_description
1 polymer ?
#
loop_
_entity_poly.entity_id
_entity_poly.type
_entity_poly.pdbx_seq_one_letter_code
_entity_poly.pdbx_strand_id
1 'polypeptide(L)'
;LDTMKVISPLRVKKRDEEELALNPVFRALRKQLGENIMLRFCPAHEPSVPADEKKVFELHRDILHAVFMPLKQLISHATDIASHSLPDYLVSDPELAFHGEARNAFTWLRSIITDEPDWCMTNGCPACVVLHIFHSEPLIRIVSVACRVSNWMSHVGLMEPSMKLPNFNFWMQSLAKAVINDYFWGYDYWMETYDRSVYMDLSTRKLVYQCFEIRDAGYKIPHRPLDYDPGVTADGRPRIHIEDTPQPLFMPEHEKWEELVLMAKKNRSRSHLLPRTGGQGFTPRKHSRSTAVAV
;
A
#
# COMPACT_ATOMS: atom_id res chain seq x y z
N LEU A 1 17.06 6.37 34.09
CA LEU A 1 17.12 6.13 32.63
C LEU A 1 15.73 6.43 32.12
N ASP A 2 15.53 7.61 31.56
CA ASP A 2 14.23 8.02 31.01
C ASP A 2 13.97 7.16 29.77
N THR A 3 13.11 6.17 29.88
CA THR A 3 12.75 5.30 28.75
C THR A 3 12.07 6.18 27.71
N MET A 4 12.73 6.39 26.56
CA MET A 4 12.14 7.17 25.47
C MET A 4 10.76 6.60 25.14
N LYS A 5 9.73 7.41 25.36
CA LYS A 5 8.35 7.04 25.07
C LYS A 5 8.18 6.93 23.57
N VAL A 6 7.68 5.79 23.11
CA VAL A 6 7.36 5.56 21.70
C VAL A 6 5.95 6.07 21.45
N ILE A 7 5.84 7.01 20.52
CA ILE A 7 4.61 7.71 20.17
C ILE A 7 4.34 7.46 18.67
N SER A 8 3.08 7.28 18.29
CA SER A 8 2.73 7.12 16.88
C SER A 8 3.04 8.42 16.11
N PRO A 9 3.68 8.36 14.93
CA PRO A 9 3.89 9.55 14.09
C PRO A 9 2.61 9.97 13.35
N LEU A 10 1.64 9.06 13.24
CA LEU A 10 0.36 9.29 12.60
C LEU A 10 -0.67 9.85 13.59
N ARG A 11 -1.57 10.69 13.10
CA ARG A 11 -2.66 11.31 13.85
C ARG A 11 -3.94 11.33 13.02
N VAL A 12 -5.02 10.77 13.55
CA VAL A 12 -6.36 10.79 12.95
C VAL A 12 -7.18 11.87 13.67
N LYS A 13 -8.04 12.60 12.95
CA LYS A 13 -8.90 13.60 13.60
C LYS A 13 -10.07 12.87 14.25
N LYS A 14 -10.58 13.42 15.36
CA LYS A 14 -11.72 12.85 16.10
C LYS A 14 -12.93 12.52 15.20
N ARG A 15 -13.25 13.38 14.23
CA ARG A 15 -14.34 13.14 13.26
C ARG A 15 -14.11 11.85 12.46
N ASP A 16 -12.89 11.62 12.00
CA ASP A 16 -12.56 10.44 11.19
C ASP A 16 -12.56 9.18 12.09
N GLU A 17 -12.11 9.29 13.34
CA GLU A 17 -12.23 8.20 14.33
C GLU A 17 -13.70 7.82 14.61
N GLU A 18 -14.58 8.82 14.71
CA GLU A 18 -16.03 8.61 14.87
C GLU A 18 -16.63 7.92 13.65
N GLU A 19 -16.24 8.31 12.42
CA GLU A 19 -16.67 7.64 11.19
C GLU A 19 -16.23 6.15 11.17
N LEU A 20 -14.96 5.88 11.50
CA LEU A 20 -14.45 4.52 11.63
C LEU A 20 -15.22 3.72 12.68
N ALA A 21 -15.53 4.35 13.82
CA ALA A 21 -16.27 3.72 14.91
C ALA A 21 -17.75 3.46 14.56
N LEU A 22 -18.34 4.18 13.61
CA LEU A 22 -19.70 3.94 13.15
C LEU A 22 -19.78 2.88 12.04
N ASN A 23 -18.68 2.61 11.32
CA ASN A 23 -18.67 1.62 10.25
C ASN A 23 -18.70 0.17 10.79
N PRO A 24 -19.73 -0.64 10.48
CA PRO A 24 -19.90 -1.98 11.04
C PRO A 24 -18.82 -2.97 10.56
N VAL A 25 -18.37 -2.85 9.31
CA VAL A 25 -17.33 -3.71 8.72
C VAL A 25 -16.00 -3.47 9.41
N PHE A 26 -15.61 -2.20 9.57
CA PHE A 26 -14.39 -1.83 10.27
C PHE A 26 -14.44 -2.24 11.74
N ARG A 27 -15.58 -2.08 12.43
CA ARG A 27 -15.74 -2.58 13.80
C ARG A 27 -15.57 -4.09 13.93
N ALA A 28 -16.16 -4.87 13.00
CA ALA A 28 -16.00 -6.32 12.99
C ALA A 28 -14.53 -6.71 12.79
N LEU A 29 -13.84 -6.03 11.86
CA LEU A 29 -12.39 -6.19 11.63
C LEU A 29 -11.59 -5.92 12.91
N ARG A 30 -11.82 -4.78 13.57
CA ARG A 30 -11.11 -4.42 14.81
C ARG A 30 -11.32 -5.45 15.92
N LYS A 31 -12.55 -5.96 16.05
CA LYS A 31 -12.87 -7.01 17.04
C LYS A 31 -12.04 -8.28 16.76
N GLN A 32 -12.05 -8.76 15.52
CA GLN A 32 -11.27 -9.94 15.12
C GLN A 32 -9.77 -9.76 15.38
N LEU A 33 -9.23 -8.58 15.04
CA LEU A 33 -7.82 -8.27 15.24
C LEU A 33 -7.43 -8.09 16.73
N GLY A 34 -8.37 -7.63 17.58
CA GLY A 34 -8.16 -7.46 19.02
C GLY A 34 -8.23 -8.76 19.82
N GLU A 35 -8.99 -9.75 19.34
CA GLU A 35 -9.07 -11.08 19.97
C GLU A 35 -7.81 -11.94 19.72
N ASN A 36 -7.01 -11.60 18.71
CA ASN A 36 -5.81 -12.35 18.36
C ASN A 36 -4.62 -11.97 19.28
N ILE A 37 -4.26 -12.89 20.18
CA ILE A 37 -3.15 -12.73 21.12
C ILE A 37 -1.79 -12.49 20.44
N MET A 38 -1.60 -12.99 19.21
CA MET A 38 -0.35 -12.83 18.45
C MET A 38 -0.16 -11.41 17.94
N LEU A 39 -1.17 -10.55 18.03
CA LEU A 39 -1.14 -9.17 17.56
C LEU A 39 -1.00 -8.15 18.70
N ARG A 40 -0.56 -8.60 19.88
CA ARG A 40 -0.29 -7.74 21.04
C ARG A 40 1.06 -7.03 20.91
N PHE A 41 1.27 -6.00 21.73
CA PHE A 41 2.55 -5.32 21.79
C PHE A 41 3.67 -6.29 22.20
N CYS A 42 4.83 -6.17 21.54
CA CYS A 42 5.98 -6.99 21.85
C CYS A 42 6.67 -6.51 23.14
N PRO A 43 7.54 -7.32 23.76
CA PRO A 43 8.23 -6.94 25.00
C PRO A 43 9.02 -5.63 24.93
N ALA A 44 9.47 -5.22 23.73
CA ALA A 44 10.17 -3.95 23.53
C ALA A 44 9.23 -2.73 23.57
N HIS A 45 8.00 -2.88 23.06
CA HIS A 45 7.03 -1.79 22.95
C HIS A 45 6.00 -1.76 24.09
N GLU A 46 5.72 -2.90 24.73
CA GLU A 46 4.79 -3.01 25.85
C GLU A 46 5.06 -2.00 26.99
N PRO A 47 6.32 -1.83 27.47
CA PRO A 47 6.63 -0.82 28.50
C PRO A 47 6.91 0.59 27.93
N SER A 48 7.28 0.68 26.64
CA SER A 48 7.77 1.92 26.02
C SER A 48 6.66 2.76 25.40
N VAL A 49 5.52 2.15 25.07
CA VAL A 49 4.35 2.81 24.50
C VAL A 49 3.38 3.19 25.63
N PRO A 50 3.09 4.48 25.83
CA PRO A 50 2.08 4.95 26.78
C PRO A 50 0.69 4.34 26.55
N ALA A 51 -0.11 4.17 27.60
CA ALA A 51 -1.41 3.49 27.52
C ALA A 51 -2.42 4.16 26.57
N ASP A 52 -2.38 5.49 26.46
CA ASP A 52 -3.14 6.28 25.49
C ASP A 52 -2.67 6.03 24.05
N GLU A 53 -1.35 5.98 23.83
CA GLU A 53 -0.77 5.69 22.51
C GLU A 53 -0.94 4.22 22.08
N LYS A 54 -1.12 3.27 23.00
CA LYS A 54 -1.41 1.87 22.65
C LYS A 54 -2.66 1.76 21.76
N LYS A 55 -3.74 2.44 22.15
CA LYS A 55 -4.99 2.48 21.38
C LYS A 55 -4.81 3.15 20.02
N VAL A 56 -3.94 4.15 19.94
CA VAL A 56 -3.60 4.86 18.69
C VAL A 56 -2.85 3.93 17.73
N PHE A 57 -1.85 3.20 18.22
CA PHE A 57 -1.12 2.22 17.42
C PHE A 57 -2.00 1.06 16.95
N GLU A 58 -2.87 0.54 17.83
CA GLU A 58 -3.87 -0.47 17.45
C GLU A 58 -4.78 0.03 16.34
N LEU A 59 -5.32 1.26 16.47
CA LEU A 59 -6.15 1.87 15.43
C LEU A 59 -5.40 1.98 14.09
N HIS A 60 -4.16 2.46 14.09
CA HIS A 60 -3.38 2.58 12.84
C HIS A 60 -3.02 1.22 12.24
N ARG A 61 -2.75 0.20 13.06
CA ARG A 61 -2.59 -1.18 12.59
C ARG A 61 -3.88 -1.70 11.95
N ASP A 62 -5.03 -1.44 12.57
CA ASP A 62 -6.33 -1.86 12.04
C ASP A 62 -6.64 -1.16 10.70
N ILE A 63 -6.31 0.13 10.57
CA ILE A 63 -6.42 0.88 9.30
C ILE A 63 -5.50 0.28 8.25
N LEU A 64 -4.22 0.01 8.57
CA LEU A 64 -3.28 -0.66 7.66
C LEU A 64 -3.83 -1.97 7.14
N HIS A 65 -4.38 -2.79 8.05
CA HIS A 65 -4.97 -4.07 7.68
C HIS A 65 -6.13 -3.90 6.70
N ALA A 66 -7.00 -2.93 6.98
CA ALA A 66 -8.15 -2.62 6.13
C ALA A 66 -7.73 -2.14 4.73
N VAL A 67 -6.69 -1.32 4.60
CA VAL A 67 -6.23 -0.82 3.28
C VAL A 67 -5.41 -1.84 2.51
N PHE A 68 -4.70 -2.76 3.17
CA PHE A 68 -3.92 -3.80 2.50
C PHE A 68 -4.75 -4.99 2.05
N MET A 69 -5.85 -5.31 2.72
CA MET A 69 -6.71 -6.44 2.35
C MET A 69 -7.19 -6.39 0.88
N PRO A 70 -7.70 -5.26 0.35
CA PRO A 70 -8.07 -5.16 -1.07
C PRO A 70 -6.90 -5.38 -2.04
N LEU A 71 -5.70 -4.85 -1.72
CA LEU A 71 -4.51 -5.06 -2.54
C LEU A 71 -4.11 -6.54 -2.60
N LYS A 72 -4.20 -7.25 -1.48
CA LYS A 72 -3.93 -8.69 -1.43
C LYS A 72 -4.92 -9.50 -2.26
N GLN A 73 -6.21 -9.18 -2.12
CA GLN A 73 -7.26 -9.82 -2.91
C GLN A 73 -7.06 -9.58 -4.40
N LEU A 74 -6.69 -8.35 -4.80
CA LEU A 74 -6.34 -8.06 -6.19
C LEU A 74 -5.19 -8.93 -6.67
N ILE A 75 -4.08 -9.02 -5.93
CA ILE A 75 -2.91 -9.77 -6.39
C ILE A 75 -3.17 -11.28 -6.42
N SER A 76 -3.94 -11.82 -5.48
CA SER A 76 -4.41 -13.20 -5.55
C SER A 76 -5.23 -13.43 -6.82
N HIS A 77 -6.26 -12.60 -7.04
CA HIS A 77 -7.15 -12.71 -8.19
C HIS A 77 -6.42 -12.53 -9.53
N ALA A 78 -5.49 -11.58 -9.61
CA ALA A 78 -4.66 -11.36 -10.79
C ALA A 78 -3.74 -12.57 -11.06
N THR A 79 -3.18 -13.17 -10.01
CA THR A 79 -2.37 -14.39 -10.13
C THR A 79 -3.20 -15.57 -10.62
N ASP A 80 -4.42 -15.73 -10.09
CA ASP A 80 -5.35 -16.77 -10.53
C ASP A 80 -5.71 -16.58 -12.01
N ILE A 81 -6.07 -15.36 -12.43
CA ILE A 81 -6.36 -15.05 -13.84
C ILE A 81 -5.16 -15.33 -14.74
N ALA A 82 -3.96 -14.91 -14.34
CA ALA A 82 -2.74 -15.17 -15.09
C ALA A 82 -2.51 -16.68 -15.26
N SER A 83 -2.70 -17.45 -14.20
CA SER A 83 -2.48 -18.91 -14.18
C SER A 83 -3.41 -19.67 -15.13
N HIS A 84 -4.66 -19.19 -15.32
CA HIS A 84 -5.63 -19.81 -16.22
C HIS A 84 -5.52 -19.31 -17.67
N SER A 85 -4.95 -18.13 -17.88
CA SER A 85 -4.87 -17.49 -19.19
C SER A 85 -3.56 -17.76 -19.92
N LEU A 86 -2.48 -18.08 -19.20
CA LEU A 86 -1.19 -18.38 -19.78
C LEU A 86 -1.07 -19.85 -20.22
N PRO A 87 -0.26 -20.14 -21.27
CA PRO A 87 0.21 -21.48 -21.55
C PRO A 87 1.02 -22.07 -20.38
N ASP A 88 0.96 -23.39 -20.20
CA ASP A 88 1.54 -24.10 -19.06
C ASP A 88 3.05 -23.82 -18.87
N TYR A 89 3.79 -23.56 -19.96
CA TYR A 89 5.22 -23.26 -19.94
C TYR A 89 5.56 -21.83 -19.46
N LEU A 90 4.55 -20.97 -19.23
CA LEU A 90 4.71 -19.58 -18.76
C LEU A 90 4.02 -19.32 -17.42
N VAL A 91 3.42 -20.33 -16.81
CA VAL A 91 2.71 -20.17 -15.52
C VAL A 91 3.67 -19.74 -14.40
N SER A 92 4.97 -19.97 -14.55
CA SER A 92 6.02 -19.47 -13.65
C SER A 92 6.15 -17.94 -13.65
N ASP A 93 5.73 -17.28 -14.73
CA ASP A 93 5.93 -15.86 -15.00
C ASP A 93 4.56 -15.16 -15.21
N PRO A 94 3.70 -15.10 -14.17
CA PRO A 94 2.32 -14.62 -14.27
C PRO A 94 2.20 -13.16 -14.73
N GLU A 95 3.25 -12.35 -14.59
CA GLU A 95 3.29 -10.97 -15.09
C GLU A 95 3.15 -10.90 -16.63
N LEU A 96 3.46 -11.98 -17.35
CA LEU A 96 3.36 -12.03 -18.81
C LEU A 96 1.91 -11.97 -19.31
N ALA A 97 0.92 -12.30 -18.45
CA ALA A 97 -0.49 -12.15 -18.77
C ALA A 97 -0.90 -10.67 -18.95
N PHE A 98 -0.16 -9.75 -18.32
CA PHE A 98 -0.44 -8.32 -18.32
C PHE A 98 0.52 -7.56 -19.24
N HIS A 99 0.21 -6.31 -19.57
CA HIS A 99 1.11 -5.44 -20.34
C HIS A 99 1.11 -3.98 -19.89
N GLY A 100 2.11 -3.22 -20.31
CA GLY A 100 2.25 -1.80 -19.98
C GLY A 100 2.26 -1.56 -18.47
N GLU A 101 1.49 -0.58 -18.03
CA GLU A 101 1.45 -0.20 -16.62
C GLU A 101 0.76 -1.25 -15.73
N ALA A 102 -0.16 -2.06 -16.27
CA ALA A 102 -0.76 -3.16 -15.53
C ALA A 102 0.28 -4.21 -15.12
N ARG A 103 1.20 -4.57 -16.04
CA ARG A 103 2.33 -5.46 -15.74
C ARG A 103 3.23 -4.85 -14.65
N ASN A 104 3.56 -3.57 -14.79
CA ASN A 104 4.39 -2.87 -13.80
C ASN A 104 3.75 -2.86 -12.41
N ALA A 105 2.44 -2.61 -12.32
CA ALA A 105 1.70 -2.66 -11.07
C ALA A 105 1.67 -4.07 -10.48
N PHE A 106 1.39 -5.09 -11.30
CA PHE A 106 1.37 -6.48 -10.84
C PHE A 106 2.73 -6.90 -10.27
N THR A 107 3.81 -6.68 -11.01
CA THR A 107 5.16 -7.04 -10.56
C THR A 107 5.56 -6.30 -9.29
N TRP A 108 5.29 -4.98 -9.20
CA TRP A 108 5.66 -4.18 -8.03
C TRP A 108 4.83 -4.50 -6.78
N LEU A 109 3.51 -4.65 -6.90
CA LEU A 109 2.64 -5.02 -5.78
C LEU A 109 2.96 -6.44 -5.30
N ARG A 110 3.13 -7.39 -6.23
CA ARG A 110 3.49 -8.77 -5.91
C ARG A 110 4.84 -8.86 -5.23
N SER A 111 5.84 -8.08 -5.65
CA SER A 111 7.16 -8.07 -4.99
C SER A 111 7.03 -7.65 -3.53
N ILE A 112 6.34 -6.55 -3.23
CA ILE A 112 6.20 -6.08 -1.85
C ILE A 112 5.43 -7.10 -1.00
N ILE A 113 4.32 -7.64 -1.51
CA ILE A 113 3.51 -8.62 -0.77
C ILE A 113 4.30 -9.93 -0.52
N THR A 114 5.18 -10.32 -1.45
CA THR A 114 6.01 -11.53 -1.32
C THR A 114 7.19 -11.30 -0.38
N ASP A 115 7.80 -10.12 -0.41
CA ASP A 115 8.97 -9.78 0.41
C ASP A 115 8.58 -9.44 1.85
N GLU A 116 7.39 -8.86 2.07
CA GLU A 116 6.88 -8.42 3.39
C GLU A 116 5.54 -9.08 3.76
N PRO A 117 5.42 -10.42 3.75
CA PRO A 117 4.12 -11.11 3.84
C PRO A 117 3.41 -10.87 5.17
N ASP A 118 4.17 -10.92 6.28
CA ASP A 118 3.69 -10.68 7.64
C ASP A 118 3.27 -9.24 7.86
N TRP A 119 4.08 -8.29 7.41
CA TRP A 119 3.74 -6.87 7.53
C TRP A 119 2.50 -6.51 6.71
N CYS A 120 2.37 -7.04 5.50
CA CYS A 120 1.17 -6.86 4.68
C CYS A 120 -0.06 -7.53 5.32
N MET A 121 0.09 -8.55 6.18
CA MET A 121 -1.00 -9.13 6.99
C MET A 121 -1.20 -8.37 8.31
N THR A 122 -0.37 -7.36 8.60
CA THR A 122 -0.26 -6.66 9.87
C THR A 122 -0.06 -7.62 11.05
N ASN A 123 0.68 -8.70 10.82
CA ASN A 123 1.02 -9.67 11.86
C ASN A 123 2.01 -9.07 12.86
N GLY A 124 1.77 -9.31 14.15
CA GLY A 124 2.64 -8.90 15.25
C GLY A 124 2.25 -7.58 15.91
N CYS A 125 3.24 -6.95 16.54
CA CYS A 125 3.04 -5.79 17.40
C CYS A 125 2.50 -4.56 16.64
N PRO A 126 1.45 -3.88 17.13
CA PRO A 126 0.88 -2.70 16.46
C PRO A 126 1.90 -1.58 16.24
N ALA A 127 2.78 -1.31 17.22
CA ALA A 127 3.84 -0.33 17.07
C ALA A 127 4.87 -0.73 16.00
N CYS A 128 5.31 -2.00 15.97
CA CYS A 128 6.21 -2.48 14.92
C CYS A 128 5.60 -2.30 13.53
N VAL A 129 4.36 -2.73 13.35
CA VAL A 129 3.65 -2.66 12.06
C VAL A 129 3.52 -1.22 11.58
N VAL A 130 3.11 -0.30 12.46
CA VAL A 130 2.90 1.11 12.10
C VAL A 130 4.22 1.84 11.85
N LEU A 131 5.25 1.61 12.67
CA LEU A 131 6.55 2.27 12.50
C LEU A 131 7.31 1.74 11.28
N HIS A 132 7.08 0.48 10.89
CA HIS A 132 7.70 -0.13 9.73
C HIS A 132 7.37 0.61 8.41
N ILE A 133 6.25 1.34 8.33
CA ILE A 133 5.93 2.21 7.18
C ILE A 133 7.12 3.10 6.82
N PHE A 134 7.83 3.64 7.81
CA PHE A 134 8.89 4.64 7.63
C PHE A 134 10.29 4.02 7.44
N HIS A 135 10.38 2.72 7.15
CA HIS A 135 11.67 2.06 6.93
C HIS A 135 12.22 2.24 5.51
N SER A 136 11.36 2.43 4.50
CA SER A 136 11.78 2.61 3.11
C SER A 136 10.73 3.30 2.25
N GLU A 137 11.15 3.84 1.10
CA GLU A 137 10.26 4.44 0.10
C GLU A 137 9.11 3.55 -0.33
N PRO A 138 9.33 2.27 -0.71
CA PRO A 138 8.26 1.45 -1.24
C PRO A 138 7.16 1.20 -0.21
N LEU A 139 7.49 1.19 1.08
CA LEU A 139 6.54 1.00 2.19
C LEU A 139 5.66 2.24 2.40
N ILE A 140 6.23 3.44 2.33
CA ILE A 140 5.45 4.69 2.34
C ILE A 140 4.55 4.74 1.12
N ARG A 141 5.11 4.43 -0.06
CA ARG A 141 4.39 4.46 -1.33
C ARG A 141 3.24 3.46 -1.38
N ILE A 142 3.43 2.21 -0.95
CA ILE A 142 2.35 1.21 -0.98
C ILE A 142 1.23 1.56 -0.02
N VAL A 143 1.53 2.13 1.16
CA VAL A 143 0.48 2.63 2.05
C VAL A 143 -0.31 3.76 1.38
N SER A 144 0.39 4.67 0.70
CA SER A 144 -0.26 5.74 -0.07
C SER A 144 -1.17 5.20 -1.18
N VAL A 145 -0.70 4.21 -1.95
CA VAL A 145 -1.50 3.53 -2.98
C VAL A 145 -2.71 2.84 -2.35
N ALA A 146 -2.50 2.08 -1.28
CA ALA A 146 -3.54 1.33 -0.57
C ALA A 146 -4.69 2.24 -0.12
N CYS A 147 -4.39 3.42 0.44
CA CYS A 147 -5.41 4.40 0.85
C CYS A 147 -6.30 4.86 -0.31
N ARG A 148 -5.73 4.99 -1.52
CA ARG A 148 -6.45 5.49 -2.72
C ARG A 148 -7.31 4.41 -3.35
N VAL A 149 -6.74 3.21 -3.50
CA VAL A 149 -7.37 2.13 -4.24
C VAL A 149 -8.41 1.38 -3.42
N SER A 150 -8.30 1.36 -2.08
CA SER A 150 -9.19 0.57 -1.21
C SER A 150 -10.67 0.89 -1.44
N ASN A 151 -11.01 2.18 -1.50
CA ASN A 151 -12.38 2.62 -1.77
C ASN A 151 -12.79 2.31 -3.21
N TRP A 152 -11.91 2.52 -4.18
CA TRP A 152 -12.20 2.29 -5.59
C TRP A 152 -12.48 0.82 -5.91
N MET A 153 -11.72 -0.11 -5.31
CA MET A 153 -11.91 -1.56 -5.50
C MET A 153 -13.28 -2.04 -5.05
N SER A 154 -13.83 -1.49 -3.96
CA SER A 154 -15.21 -1.77 -3.55
C SER A 154 -16.25 -1.24 -4.55
N HIS A 155 -15.95 -0.19 -5.32
CA HIS A 155 -16.88 0.35 -6.32
C HIS A 155 -16.90 -0.46 -7.62
N VAL A 156 -15.78 -1.06 -8.02
CA VAL A 156 -15.67 -1.85 -9.26
C VAL A 156 -16.06 -3.33 -9.10
N GLY A 157 -16.72 -3.68 -8.00
CA GLY A 157 -17.25 -5.03 -7.78
C GLY A 157 -16.19 -6.11 -7.47
N LEU A 158 -14.97 -5.71 -7.10
CA LEU A 158 -13.95 -6.65 -6.62
C LEU A 158 -14.13 -7.03 -5.14
N MET A 159 -15.05 -6.37 -4.43
CA MET A 159 -15.43 -6.71 -3.06
C MET A 159 -16.94 -6.76 -2.94
N GLU A 160 -17.45 -7.65 -2.10
CA GLU A 160 -18.86 -7.74 -1.77
C GLU A 160 -19.39 -6.40 -1.22
N PRO A 161 -20.56 -5.90 -1.66
CA PRO A 161 -21.13 -4.64 -1.18
C PRO A 161 -21.30 -4.58 0.35
N SER A 162 -21.50 -5.73 0.99
CA SER A 162 -21.60 -5.89 2.44
C SER A 162 -20.27 -5.70 3.18
N MET A 163 -19.14 -5.72 2.47
CA MET A 163 -17.78 -5.55 2.99
C MET A 163 -17.23 -4.13 2.76
N LYS A 164 -18.11 -3.14 2.52
CA LYS A 164 -17.67 -1.76 2.23
C LYS A 164 -16.95 -1.12 3.42
N LEU A 165 -15.64 -1.00 3.27
CA LEU A 165 -14.78 -0.25 4.18
C LEU A 165 -14.98 1.28 4.01
N PRO A 166 -14.66 2.08 5.04
CA PRO A 166 -14.70 3.54 4.94
C PRO A 166 -13.65 4.06 3.96
N ASN A 167 -13.81 5.31 3.54
CA ASN A 167 -12.83 5.96 2.68
C ASN A 167 -11.61 6.39 3.52
N PHE A 168 -10.45 5.78 3.29
CA PHE A 168 -9.23 6.05 4.04
C PHE A 168 -8.43 7.26 3.53
N ASN A 169 -9.00 8.11 2.67
CA ASN A 169 -8.37 9.36 2.22
C ASN A 169 -7.94 10.28 3.39
N PHE A 170 -8.66 10.26 4.51
CA PHE A 170 -8.26 11.03 5.70
C PHE A 170 -6.88 10.58 6.22
N TRP A 171 -6.58 9.29 6.12
CA TRP A 171 -5.35 8.70 6.64
C TRP A 171 -4.14 8.98 5.74
N MET A 172 -4.37 9.20 4.44
CA MET A 172 -3.37 9.74 3.52
C MET A 172 -2.83 11.11 3.98
N GLN A 173 -3.69 11.96 4.57
CA GLN A 173 -3.24 13.24 5.16
C GLN A 173 -2.38 13.01 6.41
N SER A 174 -2.73 12.01 7.22
CA SER A 174 -1.95 11.62 8.40
C SER A 174 -0.57 11.10 8.00
N LEU A 175 -0.49 10.27 6.96
CA LEU A 175 0.77 9.78 6.40
C LEU A 175 1.62 10.92 5.85
N ALA A 176 1.03 11.81 5.06
CA ALA A 176 1.73 12.97 4.51
C ALA A 176 2.39 13.80 5.62
N LYS A 177 1.62 14.15 6.66
CA LYS A 177 2.14 14.90 7.81
C LYS A 177 3.24 14.17 8.54
N ALA A 178 3.12 12.85 8.70
CA ALA A 178 4.16 12.06 9.36
C ALA A 178 5.46 12.04 8.57
N VAL A 179 5.40 11.86 7.24
CA VAL A 179 6.60 11.87 6.37
C VAL A 179 7.21 13.27 6.29
N ILE A 180 6.40 14.32 6.07
CA ILE A 180 6.86 15.70 5.95
C ILE A 180 7.55 16.19 7.23
N ASN A 181 7.03 15.80 8.40
CA ASN A 181 7.59 16.20 9.69
C ASN A 181 8.73 15.29 10.16
N ASP A 182 9.00 14.20 9.46
CA ASP A 182 10.12 13.32 9.77
C ASP A 182 11.44 13.97 9.33
N TYR A 183 12.45 13.90 10.21
CA TYR A 183 13.74 14.56 9.98
C TYR A 183 14.54 13.94 8.81
N PHE A 184 14.36 12.64 8.56
CA PHE A 184 15.05 11.93 7.50
C PHE A 184 14.32 12.07 6.16
N TRP A 185 13.00 11.93 6.15
CA TRP A 185 12.21 11.99 4.92
C TRP A 185 11.95 13.42 4.45
N GLY A 186 11.21 14.21 5.24
CA GLY A 186 10.91 15.60 4.93
C GLY A 186 9.98 15.81 3.73
N TYR A 187 9.81 17.09 3.38
CA TYR A 187 8.84 17.55 2.38
C TYR A 187 9.17 17.12 0.94
N ASP A 188 10.39 17.38 0.48
CA ASP A 188 10.77 17.13 -0.93
C ASP A 188 10.63 15.65 -1.28
N TYR A 189 11.00 14.77 -0.34
CA TYR A 189 10.83 13.34 -0.46
C TYR A 189 9.36 12.91 -0.53
N TRP A 190 8.50 13.53 0.30
CA TRP A 190 7.07 13.24 0.25
C TRP A 190 6.48 13.59 -1.12
N MET A 191 6.86 14.72 -1.72
CA MET A 191 6.36 15.13 -3.04
C MET A 191 6.72 14.09 -4.12
N GLU A 192 7.98 13.65 -4.15
CA GLU A 192 8.44 12.63 -5.09
C GLU A 192 7.73 11.28 -4.86
N THR A 193 7.57 10.87 -3.60
CA THR A 193 6.88 9.63 -3.23
C THR A 193 5.38 9.69 -3.58
N TYR A 194 4.76 10.85 -3.41
CA TYR A 194 3.36 11.10 -3.72
C TYR A 194 3.09 10.97 -5.22
N ASP A 195 3.93 11.58 -6.07
CA ASP A 195 3.77 11.47 -7.53
C ASP A 195 3.91 10.03 -8.01
N ARG A 196 4.88 9.29 -7.45
CA ARG A 196 5.03 7.85 -7.71
C ARG A 196 3.84 7.04 -7.22
N SER A 197 3.21 7.42 -6.10
CA SER A 197 2.03 6.71 -5.60
C SER A 197 0.79 6.98 -6.46
N VAL A 198 0.65 8.18 -7.03
CA VAL A 198 -0.41 8.50 -8.00
C VAL A 198 -0.25 7.68 -9.28
N TYR A 199 0.96 7.62 -9.83
CA TYR A 199 1.24 6.76 -10.99
C TYR A 199 0.90 5.29 -10.70
N MET A 200 1.28 4.79 -9.52
CA MET A 200 1.03 3.41 -9.13
C MET A 200 -0.45 3.11 -8.85
N ASP A 201 -1.22 4.05 -8.30
CA ASP A 201 -2.69 3.95 -8.21
C ASP A 201 -3.30 3.75 -9.61
N LEU A 202 -2.98 4.62 -10.56
CA LEU A 202 -3.48 4.51 -11.95
C LEU A 202 -3.07 3.19 -12.60
N SER A 203 -1.83 2.76 -12.38
CA SER A 203 -1.30 1.49 -12.88
C SER A 203 -2.04 0.28 -12.26
N THR A 204 -2.39 0.36 -10.97
CA THR A 204 -3.17 -0.67 -10.25
C THR A 204 -4.59 -0.76 -10.82
N ARG A 205 -5.20 0.37 -11.19
CA ARG A 205 -6.52 0.37 -11.86
C ARG A 205 -6.45 -0.29 -13.24
N LYS A 206 -5.40 -0.01 -14.02
CA LYS A 206 -5.15 -0.69 -15.30
C LYS A 206 -5.00 -2.20 -15.13
N LEU A 207 -4.34 -2.65 -14.06
CA LEU A 207 -4.26 -4.08 -13.72
C LEU A 207 -5.65 -4.69 -13.50
N VAL A 208 -6.51 -4.04 -12.71
CA VAL A 208 -7.91 -4.50 -12.52
C VAL A 208 -8.67 -4.60 -13.84
N TYR A 209 -8.55 -3.61 -14.72
CA TYR A 209 -9.21 -3.65 -16.02
C TYR A 209 -8.71 -4.82 -16.87
N GLN A 210 -7.39 -5.04 -16.95
CA GLN A 210 -6.86 -6.18 -17.68
C GLN A 210 -7.28 -7.52 -17.05
N CYS A 211 -7.43 -7.62 -15.73
CA CYS A 211 -8.02 -8.79 -15.10
C CYS A 211 -9.43 -9.09 -15.62
N PHE A 212 -10.29 -8.06 -15.74
CA PHE A 212 -11.63 -8.24 -16.32
C PHE A 212 -11.57 -8.60 -17.81
N GLU A 213 -10.74 -7.92 -18.60
CA GLU A 213 -10.58 -8.22 -20.04
C GLU A 213 -10.16 -9.68 -20.28
N ILE A 214 -9.16 -10.17 -19.52
CA ILE A 214 -8.66 -11.54 -19.66
C ILE A 214 -9.72 -12.55 -19.22
N ARG A 215 -10.39 -12.30 -18.09
CA ARG A 215 -11.45 -13.17 -17.58
C ARG A 215 -12.60 -13.29 -18.57
N ASP A 216 -13.07 -12.16 -19.09
CA ASP A 216 -14.24 -12.09 -19.96
C ASP A 216 -13.93 -12.62 -21.38
N ALA A 217 -12.66 -12.54 -21.81
CA ALA A 217 -12.21 -13.13 -23.08
C ALA A 217 -12.34 -14.66 -23.11
N GLY A 218 -12.18 -15.35 -21.97
CA GLY A 218 -12.45 -16.79 -21.84
C GLY A 218 -11.56 -17.73 -22.67
N TYR A 219 -10.49 -17.24 -23.31
CA TYR A 219 -9.50 -18.04 -24.06
C TYR A 219 -8.09 -17.89 -23.49
N LYS A 220 -7.26 -18.94 -23.64
CA LYS A 220 -5.81 -18.85 -23.34
C LYS A 220 -5.20 -17.76 -24.22
N ILE A 221 -4.53 -16.78 -23.62
CA ILE A 221 -3.88 -15.67 -24.34
C ILE A 221 -2.85 -16.33 -25.28
N PRO A 222 -3.05 -16.31 -26.61
CA PRO A 222 -2.00 -16.72 -27.52
C PRO A 222 -0.87 -15.72 -27.29
N HIS A 223 0.32 -16.21 -26.97
CA HIS A 223 1.46 -15.33 -26.71
C HIS A 223 1.60 -14.37 -27.88
N ARG A 224 1.51 -13.06 -27.62
CA ARG A 224 1.78 -12.05 -28.65
C ARG A 224 3.23 -12.24 -29.11
N PRO A 225 3.48 -12.38 -30.40
CA PRO A 225 4.82 -12.24 -30.95
C PRO A 225 5.42 -10.88 -30.54
N LEU A 226 6.74 -10.79 -30.42
CA LEU A 226 7.47 -9.57 -30.01
C LEU A 226 7.21 -8.36 -30.94
N ASP A 227 6.62 -8.62 -32.09
CA ASP A 227 6.31 -7.74 -33.22
C ASP A 227 4.82 -7.32 -33.30
N TYR A 228 4.03 -7.47 -32.22
CA TYR A 228 2.64 -7.05 -32.19
C TYR A 228 2.47 -5.51 -32.20
N ASP A 229 1.94 -4.99 -33.31
CA ASP A 229 1.44 -3.61 -33.47
C ASP A 229 0.04 -3.47 -32.83
N PRO A 230 -0.21 -2.49 -31.93
CA PRO A 230 -1.46 -2.38 -31.16
C PRO A 230 -2.70 -1.96 -31.97
N GLY A 231 -2.70 -2.21 -33.28
CA GLY A 231 -3.76 -1.88 -34.23
C GLY A 231 -5.18 -2.27 -33.80
N VAL A 232 -6.13 -1.54 -34.40
CA VAL A 232 -7.59 -1.59 -34.21
C VAL A 232 -8.17 -2.98 -33.95
N THR A 233 -9.24 -3.03 -33.15
CA THR A 233 -10.01 -4.25 -32.93
C THR A 233 -10.56 -4.82 -34.25
N ALA A 234 -10.93 -6.10 -34.27
CA ALA A 234 -11.44 -6.77 -35.48
C ALA A 234 -12.71 -6.12 -36.08
N ASP A 235 -13.40 -5.28 -35.31
CA ASP A 235 -14.55 -4.46 -35.73
C ASP A 235 -14.20 -2.99 -36.04
N GLY A 236 -12.91 -2.65 -36.13
CA GLY A 236 -12.43 -1.34 -36.60
C GLY A 236 -12.48 -0.20 -35.60
N ARG A 237 -12.62 -0.48 -34.28
CA ARG A 237 -12.65 0.57 -33.26
C ARG A 237 -11.24 0.92 -32.77
N PRO A 238 -10.92 2.21 -32.59
CA PRO A 238 -9.70 2.63 -31.90
C PRO A 238 -9.72 2.17 -30.43
N ARG A 239 -8.59 1.67 -29.92
CA ARG A 239 -8.42 1.45 -28.48
C ARG A 239 -8.26 2.82 -27.80
N ILE A 240 -9.02 3.04 -26.72
CA ILE A 240 -9.18 4.32 -26.02
C ILE A 240 -7.82 4.95 -25.70
N HIS A 241 -7.63 6.21 -26.12
CA HIS A 241 -6.44 7.01 -25.84
C HIS A 241 -6.45 7.48 -24.38
N ILE A 242 -5.26 7.56 -23.77
CA ILE A 242 -5.01 7.98 -22.39
C ILE A 242 -5.62 9.36 -22.04
N GLU A 243 -5.94 10.15 -23.07
CA GLU A 243 -6.51 11.50 -22.98
C GLU A 243 -7.98 11.51 -22.50
N ASP A 244 -8.69 10.37 -22.53
CA ASP A 244 -10.07 10.22 -22.03
C ASP A 244 -10.15 9.85 -20.54
N THR A 245 -9.01 9.84 -19.83
CA THR A 245 -8.99 9.60 -18.37
C THR A 245 -9.54 10.84 -17.66
N PRO A 246 -10.60 10.74 -16.82
CA PRO A 246 -11.09 11.90 -16.08
C PRO A 246 -9.95 12.50 -15.23
N GLN A 247 -9.86 13.83 -15.24
CA GLN A 247 -8.88 14.56 -14.43
C GLN A 247 -8.89 14.08 -12.98
N PRO A 248 -7.73 14.01 -12.31
CA PRO A 248 -7.65 13.56 -10.93
C PRO A 248 -8.59 14.40 -10.06
N LEU A 249 -9.63 13.75 -9.51
CA LEU A 249 -10.70 14.35 -8.70
C LEU A 249 -10.23 14.97 -7.37
N PHE A 250 -8.93 15.22 -7.19
CA PHE A 250 -8.43 15.87 -5.98
C PHE A 250 -7.09 16.57 -6.24
N MET A 251 -7.16 17.84 -6.65
CA MET A 251 -6.15 18.81 -6.26
C MET A 251 -6.58 19.35 -4.90
N PRO A 252 -5.89 19.02 -3.80
CA PRO A 252 -6.22 19.59 -2.50
C PRO A 252 -6.06 21.12 -2.54
N GLU A 253 -6.99 21.86 -1.94
CA GLU A 253 -7.06 23.33 -1.95
C GLU A 253 -5.68 23.98 -1.71
N HIS A 254 -5.17 24.65 -2.74
CA HIS A 254 -3.80 25.18 -2.84
C HIS A 254 -3.38 26.04 -1.64
N GLU A 255 -4.31 26.79 -1.05
CA GLU A 255 -4.07 27.69 0.08
C GLU A 255 -3.70 26.95 1.37
N LYS A 256 -4.24 25.75 1.59
CA LYS A 256 -3.96 24.97 2.81
C LYS A 256 -2.60 24.29 2.78
N TRP A 257 -2.03 24.13 1.58
CA TRP A 257 -0.69 23.57 1.38
C TRP A 257 0.42 24.55 1.71
N GLU A 258 0.25 25.82 1.32
CA GLU A 258 1.24 26.86 1.60
C GLU A 258 1.40 27.09 3.11
N GLU A 259 0.30 27.02 3.86
CA GLU A 259 0.30 27.16 5.32
C GLU A 259 1.06 26.02 6.02
N LEU A 260 0.90 24.77 5.54
CA LEU A 260 1.64 23.61 6.06
C LEU A 260 3.15 23.69 5.75
N VAL A 261 3.51 24.22 4.57
CA VAL A 261 4.91 24.45 4.16
C VAL A 261 5.58 25.53 5.04
N LEU A 262 4.85 26.59 5.39
CA LEU A 262 5.34 27.65 6.28
C LEU A 262 5.55 27.16 7.71
N MET A 263 4.69 26.28 8.22
CA MET A 263 4.84 25.70 9.57
C MET A 263 6.06 24.79 9.70
N ALA A 264 6.34 23.97 8.69
CA ALA A 264 7.49 23.06 8.69
C ALA A 264 8.85 23.80 8.68
N LYS A 265 8.93 24.95 7.98
CA LYS A 265 10.14 25.79 7.92
C LYS A 265 10.50 26.49 9.24
N LYS A 266 9.54 26.65 10.15
CA LYS A 266 9.71 27.47 11.38
C LYS A 266 10.35 26.73 12.55
N ASN A 267 10.27 25.39 12.58
CA ASN A 267 10.79 24.60 13.70
C ASN A 267 12.27 24.23 13.48
N ARG A 268 13.18 25.11 13.93
CA ARG A 268 14.62 24.81 13.97
C ARG A 268 14.93 23.74 15.02
N SER A 269 15.54 22.69 14.51
CA SER A 269 16.03 21.46 15.14
C SER A 269 16.70 21.61 16.52
N ARG A 270 16.28 20.77 17.47
CA ARG A 270 17.11 20.28 18.58
C ARG A 270 17.01 18.76 18.58
N SER A 271 18.02 18.13 17.99
CA SER A 271 18.13 16.70 17.79
C SER A 271 18.52 15.98 19.09
N HIS A 272 17.80 14.91 19.42
CA HIS A 272 18.34 13.77 20.15
C HIS A 272 17.71 12.49 19.56
N LEU A 273 18.32 11.97 18.49
CA LEU A 273 18.02 10.62 18.00
C LEU A 273 18.90 9.63 18.76
N LEU A 274 18.28 8.57 19.29
CA LEU A 274 18.96 7.41 19.83
C LEU A 274 19.68 6.62 18.71
N PRO A 275 20.79 5.94 19.01
CA PRO A 275 21.52 5.12 18.04
C PRO A 275 20.68 3.92 17.59
N ARG A 276 20.64 3.68 16.27
CA ARG A 276 20.02 2.53 15.59
C ARG A 276 20.76 1.19 15.81
N THR A 277 21.44 0.99 16.94
CA THR A 277 22.18 -0.23 17.25
C THR A 277 21.86 -0.71 18.65
N GLY A 278 20.86 -1.58 18.79
CA GLY A 278 20.54 -2.22 20.06
C GLY A 278 19.16 -2.87 20.05
N GLY A 279 19.03 -4.04 19.43
CA GLY A 279 17.81 -4.84 19.48
C GLY A 279 17.68 -5.84 18.35
N GLN A 280 18.47 -6.91 18.41
CA GLN A 280 18.36 -8.17 17.66
C GLN A 280 18.37 -8.06 16.12
N GLY A 281 19.48 -8.55 15.55
CA GLY A 281 19.76 -8.52 14.13
C GLY A 281 18.71 -9.25 13.29
N PHE A 282 18.14 -8.51 12.35
CA PHE A 282 17.85 -9.07 11.04
C PHE A 282 19.10 -8.89 10.18
N THR A 283 19.81 -9.98 9.93
CA THR A 283 20.81 -10.03 8.87
C THR A 283 20.11 -9.73 7.54
N PRO A 284 20.53 -8.70 6.79
CA PRO A 284 20.09 -8.58 5.39
C PRO A 284 20.53 -9.87 4.69
N ARG A 285 19.59 -10.60 4.08
CA ARG A 285 19.95 -11.68 3.16
C ARG A 285 20.76 -11.03 2.04
N LYS A 286 22.08 -11.25 2.07
CA LYS A 286 22.94 -11.00 0.92
C LYS A 286 22.43 -11.91 -0.19
N HIS A 287 21.80 -11.36 -1.22
CA HIS A 287 21.60 -12.07 -2.47
C HIS A 287 22.98 -12.37 -3.06
N SER A 288 23.49 -13.58 -2.86
CA SER A 288 24.62 -14.10 -3.64
C SER A 288 24.11 -14.42 -5.04
N ARG A 289 24.29 -13.49 -5.98
CA ARG A 289 24.32 -13.80 -7.41
C ARG A 289 25.61 -14.59 -7.69
N SER A 290 25.60 -15.89 -7.43
CA SER A 290 26.64 -16.82 -7.94
C SER A 290 26.28 -18.27 -7.63
N THR A 291 25.40 -18.86 -8.44
CA THR A 291 25.44 -20.30 -8.75
C THR A 291 24.70 -20.51 -10.07
N ALA A 292 25.34 -20.02 -11.12
CA ALA A 292 25.34 -20.73 -12.39
C ALA A 292 26.78 -21.21 -12.58
N VAL A 293 26.93 -22.51 -12.89
CA VAL A 293 28.02 -23.20 -13.60
C VAL A 293 28.31 -24.57 -12.96
N ALA A 294 28.11 -25.62 -13.79
CA ALA A 294 28.61 -27.00 -13.74
C ALA A 294 28.06 -27.88 -12.59
N VAL A 295 27.52 -29.09 -12.79
CA VAL A 295 27.62 -30.12 -13.85
C VAL A 295 26.26 -30.76 -14.04
#